data_AF-A0A6I9P9Y7-F1
#
_entry.id   AF-A0A6I9P9Y7-F1
#
_cell.length_a   1.000
_cell.length_b   1.000
_cell.length_c   1.000
_cell.angle_alpha   90.00
_cell.angle_beta   90.00
_cell.angle_gamma   90.00
#
_symmetry.space_group_name_H-M   'P 1'
#
loop_
_entity.id
_entity.type
_entity.pdbx_description
1 polymer ?
#
loop_
_entity_poly.entity_id
_entity_poly.type
_entity_poly.pdbx_seq_one_letter_code
_entity_poly.pdbx_strand_id
1 'polypeptide(L)'
;MFVSVTVVRSKCPSYVGTTGIIVQEFKHVFKIITREDKLKVIPKRNSVFSVEINGFVSHIYGSKFEQRASERSAKKFKVRGTIDL
;
A
#
# COMPACT_ATOMS: atom_id res chain seq x y z
N MET A 1 -17.45 2.45 8.64
CA MET A 1 -16.87 2.85 7.34
C MET A 1 -15.66 1.94 7.10
N PHE A 2 -15.76 1.00 6.16
CA PHE A 2 -14.70 0.04 5.91
C PHE A 2 -13.79 0.55 4.79
N VAL A 3 -12.48 0.53 5.03
CA VAL A 3 -11.46 0.84 4.02
C VAL A 3 -10.96 -0.47 3.46
N SER A 4 -11.10 -0.67 2.15
CA SER A 4 -10.62 -1.87 1.46
C SER A 4 -9.32 -1.55 0.70
N VAL A 5 -8.34 -2.44 0.76
CA VAL A 5 -7.05 -2.29 0.07
C VAL A 5 -6.79 -3.50 -0.81
N THR A 6 -6.45 -3.25 -2.06
CA THR A 6 -6.15 -4.27 -3.08
C THR A 6 -4.79 -4.01 -3.71
N VAL A 7 -3.95 -5.04 -3.83
CA VAL A 7 -2.68 -4.93 -4.58
C VAL A 7 -2.99 -5.06 -6.08
N VAL A 8 -2.91 -3.95 -6.81
CA VAL A 8 -3.22 -3.92 -8.25
C VAL A 8 -2.01 -4.34 -9.09
N ARG A 9 -0.83 -3.89 -8.67
CA ARG A 9 0.43 -4.21 -9.35
C ARG A 9 1.53 -4.40 -8.31
N SER A 10 2.43 -5.32 -8.58
CA SER A 10 3.65 -5.52 -7.79
C SER A 10 4.69 -6.19 -8.67
N LYS A 11 5.98 -5.96 -8.38
CA LYS A 11 7.08 -6.70 -9.02
C LYS A 11 6.94 -8.21 -8.86
N CYS A 12 6.36 -8.66 -7.75
CA CYS A 12 6.08 -10.07 -7.48
C CYS A 12 4.61 -10.37 -7.81
N PRO A 13 4.33 -11.21 -8.85
CA PRO A 13 2.96 -11.55 -9.24
C PRO A 13 2.14 -12.19 -8.12
N SER A 14 2.79 -12.90 -7.19
CA SER A 14 2.16 -13.58 -6.05
C SER A 14 1.43 -12.65 -5.08
N TYR A 15 1.77 -11.35 -5.06
CA TYR A 15 1.10 -10.36 -4.22
C TYR A 15 -0.10 -9.71 -4.90
N VAL A 16 -0.13 -9.70 -6.24
CA VAL A 16 -1.19 -9.07 -7.04
C VAL A 16 -2.52 -9.77 -6.76
N GLY A 17 -3.59 -8.99 -6.60
CA GLY A 17 -4.93 -9.48 -6.27
C GLY A 17 -5.15 -9.73 -4.77
N THR A 18 -4.16 -9.54 -3.90
CA THR A 18 -4.38 -9.60 -2.45
C THR A 18 -5.28 -8.45 -2.02
N THR A 19 -6.45 -8.78 -1.46
CA THR A 19 -7.43 -7.82 -0.93
C THR A 19 -7.55 -7.95 0.59
N GLY A 20 -7.70 -6.82 1.29
CA GLY A 20 -7.87 -6.84 2.74
C GLY A 20 -7.83 -5.46 3.38
N ILE A 21 -7.58 -5.44 4.69
CA ILE A 21 -7.46 -4.22 5.49
C ILE A 21 -6.00 -4.09 5.95
N ILE A 22 -5.43 -2.88 5.86
CA ILE A 22 -4.09 -2.63 6.42
C ILE A 22 -4.21 -2.58 7.94
N VAL A 23 -3.55 -3.52 8.62
CA VAL A 23 -3.50 -3.57 10.10
C VAL A 23 -2.34 -2.76 10.63
N GLN A 24 -1.19 -2.80 9.94
CA GLN A 24 0.02 -2.13 10.40
C GLN A 24 0.85 -1.61 9.23
N GLU A 25 1.29 -0.37 9.34
CA GLU A 25 2.21 0.26 8.41
C GLU A 25 3.64 0.31 9.01
N PHE A 26 4.60 -0.21 8.27
CA PHE A 26 6.03 -0.05 8.55
C PHE A 26 6.68 0.80 7.48
N LYS A 27 7.98 1.10 7.64
CA LYS A 27 8.77 1.88 6.68
C LYS A 27 8.68 1.30 5.26
N HIS A 28 8.98 0.02 5.08
CA HIS A 28 9.06 -0.60 3.73
C HIS A 28 7.93 -1.58 3.40
N VAL A 29 7.07 -1.92 4.37
CA VAL A 29 6.04 -2.96 4.20
C VAL A 29 4.69 -2.53 4.78
N PHE A 30 3.62 -3.10 4.23
CA PHE A 30 2.28 -3.07 4.80
C PHE A 30 1.91 -4.48 5.28
N LYS A 31 1.37 -4.57 6.49
CA LYS A 31 0.69 -5.80 6.96
C LYS A 31 -0.79 -5.68 6.64
N ILE A 32 -1.28 -6.58 5.81
CA ILE A 32 -2.66 -6.64 5.34
C ILE A 32 -3.31 -7.90 5.90
N ILE A 33 -4.46 -7.77 6.56
CA ILE A 33 -5.29 -8.92 6.92
C ILE A 33 -6.29 -9.18 5.80
N THR A 34 -6.28 -10.41 5.30
CA THR A 34 -7.16 -10.84 4.20
C THR A 34 -8.52 -11.30 4.74
N ARG A 35 -9.48 -11.52 3.84
CA ARG A 35 -10.81 -12.06 4.21
C ARG A 35 -10.75 -13.48 4.77
N GLU A 36 -9.68 -14.22 4.50
CA GLU A 36 -9.42 -15.55 5.04
C GLU A 36 -8.76 -15.52 6.43
N ASP A 37 -8.76 -14.38 7.12
CA ASP A 37 -8.09 -14.15 8.41
C ASP A 37 -6.57 -14.42 8.39
N LYS A 38 -5.97 -14.40 7.19
CA LYS A 38 -4.52 -14.53 7.02
C LYS A 38 -3.88 -13.15 6.95
N LEU A 39 -2.82 -12.97 7.74
CA LEU A 39 -1.98 -11.78 7.69
C LEU A 39 -0.89 -11.94 6.63
N LYS A 40 -0.87 -11.03 5.65
CA LYS A 40 0.14 -10.96 4.60
C LYS A 40 1.00 -9.71 4.76
N VAL A 41 2.30 -9.86 4.55
CA VAL A 41 3.27 -8.75 4.55
C VAL A 41 3.61 -8.42 3.11
N ILE A 42 3.21 -7.23 2.65
CA ILE A 42 3.41 -6.78 1.27
C ILE A 42 4.46 -5.66 1.23
N PRO A 43 5.52 -5.77 0.42
CA PRO A 43 6.49 -4.70 0.24
C PRO A 43 5.87 -3.51 -0.50
N LYS A 44 6.15 -2.30 -0.02
CA LYS A 44 5.71 -1.05 -0.66
C LYS A 44 6.49 -0.77 -1.95
N ARG A 45 7.77 -1.16 -1.98
CA ARG A 45 8.65 -0.95 -3.12
C ARG A 45 8.08 -1.64 -4.37
N ASN A 46 8.00 -0.92 -5.47
CA ASN A 46 7.49 -1.41 -6.76
C ASN A 46 6.10 -2.08 -6.66
N SER A 47 5.25 -1.58 -5.75
CA SER A 47 3.87 -2.03 -5.60
C SER A 47 2.90 -0.86 -5.71
N VAL A 48 1.72 -1.12 -6.30
CA VAL A 48 0.61 -0.19 -6.42
C VAL A 48 -0.60 -0.77 -5.70
N PHE A 49 -1.13 0.00 -4.76
CA PHE A 49 -2.27 -0.36 -3.93
C PHE A 49 -3.48 0.46 -4.38
N SER A 50 -4.62 -0.18 -4.57
CA SER A 50 -5.91 0.49 -4.72
C SER A 50 -6.59 0.52 -3.37
N VAL A 51 -7.02 1.70 -2.95
CA VAL A 51 -7.73 1.92 -1.69
C VAL A 51 -9.13 2.40 -2.02
N GLU A 52 -10.12 1.66 -1.54
CA GLU A 52 -11.54 1.94 -1.75
C GLU A 52 -12.17 2.44 -0.45
N ILE A 53 -12.76 3.63 -0.51
CA ILE A 53 -13.37 4.32 0.62
C ILE A 53 -14.62 5.04 0.11
N ASN A 54 -15.81 4.70 0.63
CA ASN A 54 -17.08 5.33 0.27
C ASN A 54 -17.34 5.40 -1.25
N GLY A 55 -16.98 4.36 -2.00
CA GLY A 55 -17.14 4.32 -3.46
C GLY A 55 -16.06 5.09 -4.24
N PHE A 56 -15.15 5.77 -3.56
CA PHE A 56 -13.96 6.36 -4.19
C PHE A 56 -12.83 5.35 -4.21
N VAL A 57 -12.22 5.18 -5.39
CA VAL A 57 -11.06 4.33 -5.61
C VAL A 57 -9.84 5.22 -5.82
N SER A 58 -8.85 5.11 -4.93
CA SER A 58 -7.60 5.85 -4.99
C SER A 58 -6.40 4.93 -5.19
N HIS A 59 -5.52 5.25 -6.13
CA HIS A 59 -4.29 4.51 -6.36
C HIS A 59 -3.12 5.11 -5.57
N ILE A 60 -2.49 4.27 -4.75
CA ILE A 60 -1.32 4.61 -3.94
C ILE A 60 -0.11 3.87 -4.50
N TYR A 61 0.91 4.63 -4.90
CA TYR A 61 2.21 4.09 -5.31
C TYR A 61 3.10 3.89 -4.09
N GLY A 62 3.35 2.62 -3.73
CA GLY A 62 4.11 2.28 -2.53
C GLY A 62 5.57 2.75 -2.56
N SER A 63 6.17 2.93 -3.74
CA SER A 63 7.53 3.47 -3.90
C SER A 63 7.69 4.88 -3.33
N LYS A 64 6.61 5.67 -3.27
CA LYS A 64 6.61 6.99 -2.64
C LYS A 64 6.27 6.93 -1.15
N PHE A 65 5.85 5.77 -0.65
CA PHE A 65 5.38 5.55 0.72
C PHE A 65 6.37 4.77 1.58
N GLU A 66 7.65 4.68 1.17
CA GLU A 66 8.70 3.95 1.91
C GLU A 66 9.16 4.63 3.21
N GLN A 67 8.62 5.79 3.58
CA GLN A 67 8.89 6.41 4.88
C GLN A 67 7.81 6.01 5.89
N ARG A 68 8.12 6.06 7.18
CA ARG A 68 7.12 5.75 8.22
C ARG A 68 6.03 6.83 8.20
N ALA A 69 4.78 6.46 8.43
CA ALA A 69 3.65 7.40 8.42
C ALA A 69 3.88 8.64 9.30
N SER A 70 4.49 8.47 10.47
CA SER A 70 4.85 9.57 11.38
C SER A 70 5.84 10.56 10.77
N GLU A 71 6.85 10.07 10.05
CA GLU A 71 7.86 10.89 9.38
C GLU A 71 7.26 11.61 8.17
N ARG A 72 6.32 10.94 7.49
CA ARG A 72 5.58 11.44 6.34
C ARG A 72 4.67 12.62 6.68
N SER A 73 4.05 12.59 7.85
CA SER A 73 3.22 13.69 8.34
C SER A 73 4.06 14.89 8.79
N ALA A 74 5.28 14.65 9.30
CA ALA A 74 6.14 15.69 9.85
C ALA A 74 7.01 16.42 8.79
N LYS A 75 7.39 15.75 7.70
CA LYS A 75 8.27 16.32 6.67
C LYS A 75 7.53 16.41 5.33
N LYS A 76 7.55 17.60 4.70
CA LYS A 76 7.00 17.81 3.36
C LYS A 76 7.63 16.83 2.37
N PHE A 77 6.77 16.12 1.63
CA PHE A 77 7.20 15.24 0.56
C PHE A 77 7.98 16.03 -0.50
N LYS A 78 9.21 15.58 -0.78
CA LYS A 78 9.96 16.03 -1.94
C LYS A 78 9.64 15.12 -3.12
N VAL A 79 9.30 15.69 -4.26
CA VAL A 79 9.09 14.93 -5.50
C VAL A 79 10.42 14.27 -5.87
N ARG A 80 10.48 12.95 -5.76
CA ARG A 80 11.55 12.13 -6.35
C ARG A 80 10.98 11.48 -7.60
N GLY A 81 11.77 11.32 -8.66
CA GLY A 81 11.39 11.14 -10.08
C GLY A 81 10.32 10.12 -10.48
N THR A 82 10.21 9.90 -11.79
CA THR A 82 9.18 9.08 -12.45
C THR A 82 9.12 7.66 -11.87
N ILE A 83 7.91 7.11 -11.77
CA ILE A 83 7.69 5.76 -11.26
C ILE A 83 7.75 4.83 -12.48
N ASP A 84 8.91 4.19 -12.69
CA ASP A 84 8.97 3.04 -13.60
C ASP A 84 8.28 1.86 -12.93
N LEU A 85 7.25 1.35 -13.59
CA LEU A 85 6.45 0.20 -13.17
C LEU A 85 6.91 -1.05 -13.90
#